data_AF-A0A0Q6N652-F1
#
_entry.id   AF-A0A0Q6N652-F1
#
_cell.length_a   1.000
_cell.length_b   1.000
_cell.length_c   1.000
_cell.angle_alpha   90.00
_cell.angle_beta   90.00
_cell.angle_gamma   90.00
#
_symmetry.space_group_name_H-M   'P 1'
#
loop_
_entity.id
_entity.type
_entity.pdbx_description
1 polymer ?
#
loop_
_entity_poly.entity_id
_entity_poly.type
_entity_poly.pdbx_seq_one_letter_code
_entity_poly.pdbx_strand_id
1 'polypeptide(L)'
;MEPWFAGARPIDSLEPEIAFRLWDEFHPAPHHQPEPLALPEFPRASRLQARTTEVIGHQAELAAYYGRVTALARQHAMKLHQVRQYFRMDLRLDNDEADIHLSFPWYDTFSAMDHFLAAVAGNDQGMVYDDQDQGWAVEAWAFDGTLYIRQSNPDSDDEPGQAVALPRAGLQARIAPLRERTAKLMAYLAKELGPDVWLGGEVQSAGPFDQR
;
A
#
# COMPACT_ATOMS: atom_id res chain seq x y z
N MET A 1 -12.62 -15.36 -23.96
CA MET A 1 -12.02 -15.89 -22.73
C MET A 1 -10.53 -15.75 -22.92
N GLU A 2 -9.84 -15.08 -21.99
CA GLU A 2 -8.45 -14.70 -22.19
C GLU A 2 -7.54 -15.94 -22.29
N PRO A 3 -6.56 -15.98 -23.21
CA PRO A 3 -5.71 -17.15 -23.42
C PRO A 3 -4.97 -17.61 -22.16
N TRP A 4 -4.62 -16.68 -21.28
CA TRP A 4 -3.85 -16.95 -20.07
C TRP A 4 -4.67 -17.61 -18.96
N PHE A 5 -6.01 -17.60 -19.02
CA PHE A 5 -6.84 -18.26 -18.00
C PHE A 5 -6.52 -19.75 -17.87
N ALA A 6 -6.17 -20.42 -18.97
CA ALA A 6 -5.81 -21.83 -18.98
C ALA A 6 -4.49 -22.13 -18.22
N GLY A 7 -3.61 -21.14 -18.09
CA GLY A 7 -2.35 -21.24 -17.36
C GLY A 7 -2.41 -20.69 -15.93
N ALA A 8 -3.55 -20.12 -15.51
CA ALA A 8 -3.71 -19.58 -14.18
C ALA A 8 -3.72 -20.70 -13.13
N ARG A 9 -2.89 -20.57 -12.10
CA ARG A 9 -2.80 -21.56 -11.03
C ARG A 9 -4.05 -21.50 -10.15
N PRO A 10 -4.80 -22.61 -9.99
CA PRO A 10 -5.93 -22.63 -9.09
C PRO A 10 -5.45 -22.61 -7.63
N ILE A 11 -6.02 -21.71 -6.83
CA ILE A 11 -5.78 -21.60 -5.39
C ILE A 11 -7.11 -21.32 -4.68
N ASP A 12 -7.21 -21.73 -3.40
CA ASP A 12 -8.46 -21.61 -2.66
C ASP A 12 -8.65 -20.23 -2.02
N SER A 13 -7.56 -19.51 -1.78
CA SER A 13 -7.61 -18.17 -1.18
C SER A 13 -6.35 -17.36 -1.43
N LEU A 14 -6.47 -16.05 -1.23
CA LEU A 14 -5.37 -15.12 -1.02
C LEU A 14 -5.63 -14.34 0.27
N GLU A 15 -4.57 -14.09 1.01
CA GLU A 15 -4.55 -13.27 2.22
C GLU A 15 -4.12 -11.85 1.87
N PRO A 16 -5.04 -10.88 1.83
CA PRO A 16 -4.68 -9.50 1.56
C PRO A 16 -4.13 -8.84 2.82
N GLU A 17 -2.99 -8.17 2.71
CA GLU A 17 -2.41 -7.37 3.79
C GLU A 17 -1.82 -6.07 3.25
N ILE A 18 -1.94 -5.02 4.05
CA ILE A 18 -1.31 -3.73 3.79
C ILE A 18 -0.29 -3.47 4.89
N ALA A 19 0.89 -3.00 4.51
CA ALA A 19 1.95 -2.65 5.45
C ALA A 19 2.42 -1.20 5.24
N PHE A 20 2.70 -0.53 6.34
CA PHE A 20 3.42 0.74 6.34
C PHE A 20 4.91 0.46 6.19
N ARG A 21 5.57 1.10 5.21
CA ARG A 21 7.03 1.03 5.10
C ARG A 21 7.68 1.98 6.09
N LEU A 22 8.64 1.45 6.83
CA LEU A 22 9.40 2.17 7.82
C LEU A 22 10.85 2.32 7.38
N TRP A 23 11.47 3.36 7.90
CA TRP A 23 12.87 3.71 7.70
C TRP A 23 13.51 3.87 9.07
N ASP A 24 14.71 3.36 9.26
CA ASP A 24 15.50 3.62 10.47
C ASP A 24 16.48 4.78 10.30
N GLU A 25 16.47 5.43 9.14
CA GLU A 25 17.24 6.63 8.83
C GLU A 25 16.41 7.66 8.06
N PHE A 26 16.67 8.94 8.33
CA PHE A 26 16.13 10.09 7.63
C PHE A 26 17.22 10.74 6.77
N HIS A 27 16.92 11.02 5.51
CA HIS A 27 17.86 11.52 4.52
C HIS A 27 17.44 12.94 4.08
N PRO A 28 18.00 14.00 4.69
CA PRO A 28 17.58 15.37 4.39
C PRO A 28 18.04 15.86 3.01
N ALA A 29 19.19 15.39 2.52
CA ALA A 29 19.70 15.62 1.16
C ALA A 29 20.83 14.63 0.80
N PRO A 30 21.15 14.43 -0.50
CA PRO A 30 22.16 13.45 -0.94
C PRO A 30 23.58 13.61 -0.38
N HIS A 31 23.91 14.79 0.14
CA HIS A 31 25.24 15.11 0.68
C HIS A 31 25.27 15.30 2.20
N HIS A 32 24.14 15.13 2.87
CA HIS A 32 24.06 15.19 4.33
C HIS A 32 24.14 13.77 4.90
N GLN A 33 24.71 13.65 6.10
CA GLN A 33 24.69 12.37 6.79
C GLN A 33 23.25 11.99 7.14
N PRO A 34 22.85 10.71 6.97
CA PRO A 34 21.56 10.24 7.43
C PRO A 34 21.41 10.44 8.94
N GLU A 35 20.22 10.84 9.36
CA GLU A 35 19.87 10.99 10.78
C GLU A 35 19.10 9.76 11.26
N PRO A 36 19.41 9.23 12.45
CA PRO A 36 18.75 8.03 12.95
C PRO A 36 17.26 8.29 13.22
N LEU A 37 16.42 7.38 12.73
CA LEU A 37 14.97 7.41 12.94
C LEU A 37 14.57 6.21 13.80
N ALA A 38 14.19 6.47 15.06
CA ALA A 38 13.75 5.41 15.96
C ALA A 38 12.48 4.74 15.42
N LEU A 39 12.57 3.43 15.18
CA LEU A 39 11.43 2.61 14.78
C LEU A 39 10.42 2.46 15.95
N PRO A 40 9.15 2.13 15.67
CA PRO A 40 8.21 1.73 16.72
C PRO A 40 8.71 0.49 17.49
N GLU A 41 8.28 0.28 18.73
CA GLU A 41 8.81 -0.80 19.58
C GLU A 41 7.94 -2.06 19.55
N PHE A 42 6.68 -1.94 19.12
CA PHE A 42 5.78 -3.09 19.01
C PHE A 42 6.33 -4.23 18.13
N PRO A 43 5.99 -5.51 18.44
CA PRO A 43 6.45 -6.65 17.66
C PRO A 43 6.03 -6.57 16.19
N ARG A 44 6.96 -6.88 15.29
CA ARG A 44 6.73 -6.92 13.84
C ARG A 44 7.42 -8.14 13.23
N ALA A 45 6.78 -8.75 12.25
CA ALA A 45 7.34 -9.85 11.48
C ALA A 45 8.55 -9.40 10.64
N SER A 46 8.53 -8.16 10.16
CA SER A 46 9.66 -7.53 9.48
C SER A 46 9.97 -6.19 10.14
N ARG A 47 11.25 -5.97 10.47
CA ARG A 47 11.70 -4.79 11.22
C ARG A 47 11.22 -3.47 10.59
N LEU A 48 11.26 -3.37 9.26
CA LEU A 48 10.97 -2.16 8.48
C LEU A 48 9.56 -2.16 7.85
N GLN A 49 8.68 -3.07 8.25
CA GLN A 49 7.29 -3.09 7.78
C GLN A 49 6.36 -3.25 8.97
N ALA A 50 5.39 -2.36 9.11
CA ALA A 50 4.33 -2.51 10.10
C ALA A 50 3.04 -2.89 9.37
N ARG A 51 2.63 -4.16 9.47
CA ARG A 51 1.37 -4.64 8.89
C ARG A 51 0.19 -4.01 9.61
N THR A 52 -0.91 -3.76 8.91
CA THR A 52 -2.08 -3.14 9.54
C THR A 52 -2.63 -3.98 10.69
N THR A 53 -2.45 -5.30 10.66
CA THR A 53 -2.76 -6.23 11.76
C THR A 53 -1.87 -6.05 12.99
N GLU A 54 -0.59 -5.77 12.82
CA GLU A 54 0.39 -5.53 13.89
C GLU A 54 0.20 -4.16 14.56
N VAL A 55 -0.27 -3.17 13.81
CA VAL A 55 -0.48 -1.80 14.29
C VAL A 55 -1.71 -1.70 15.21
N ILE A 56 -2.61 -2.68 15.22
CA ILE A 56 -3.79 -2.67 16.09
C ILE A 56 -3.33 -2.66 17.56
N GLY A 57 -3.76 -1.63 18.31
CA GLY A 57 -3.35 -1.42 19.70
C GLY A 57 -2.06 -0.62 19.86
N HIS A 58 -1.33 -0.39 18.77
CA HIS A 58 -0.04 0.31 18.72
C HIS A 58 -0.08 1.57 17.84
N GLN A 59 -1.28 2.10 17.58
CA GLN A 59 -1.48 3.24 16.68
C GLN A 59 -0.71 4.49 17.13
N ALA A 60 -0.62 4.73 18.44
CA ALA A 60 0.12 5.85 19.00
C ALA A 60 1.62 5.75 18.74
N GLU A 61 2.20 4.55 18.77
CA GLU A 61 3.62 4.34 18.46
C GLU A 61 3.91 4.60 16.98
N LEU A 62 3.02 4.14 16.09
CA LEU A 62 3.12 4.43 14.66
C LEU A 62 2.99 5.94 14.40
N ALA A 63 2.03 6.61 15.05
CA ALA A 63 1.88 8.07 14.95
C ALA A 63 3.12 8.80 15.47
N ALA A 64 3.74 8.35 16.57
CA ALA A 64 4.97 8.93 17.09
C ALA A 64 6.15 8.79 16.12
N TYR A 65 6.27 7.63 15.44
CA TYR A 65 7.26 7.43 14.38
C TYR A 65 7.09 8.45 13.24
N TYR A 66 5.88 8.58 12.70
CA TYR A 66 5.62 9.56 11.64
C TYR A 66 5.70 11.01 12.12
N GLY A 67 5.38 11.27 13.39
CA GLY A 67 5.63 12.55 14.05
C GLY A 67 7.10 12.94 13.98
N ARG A 68 8.02 12.01 14.24
CA ARG A 68 9.47 12.25 14.10
C ARG A 68 9.87 12.56 12.65
N VAL A 69 9.34 11.81 11.68
CA VAL A 69 9.57 12.10 10.24
C VAL A 69 9.15 13.54 9.90
N THR A 70 7.96 13.95 10.32
CA THR A 70 7.46 15.31 10.04
C THR A 70 8.28 16.40 10.76
N ALA A 71 8.75 16.13 11.98
CA ALA A 71 9.59 17.05 12.73
C ALA A 71 10.94 17.26 12.04
N LEU A 72 11.60 16.17 11.62
CA LEU A 72 12.85 16.23 10.87
C LEU A 72 12.66 16.94 9.52
N ALA A 73 11.58 16.63 8.79
CA ALA A 73 11.25 17.33 7.55
C ALA A 73 11.13 18.85 7.73
N ARG A 74 10.46 19.29 8.81
CA ARG A 74 10.33 20.72 9.14
C ARG A 74 11.66 21.35 9.53
N GLN A 75 12.47 20.65 10.32
CA GLN A 75 13.82 21.10 10.71
C GLN A 75 14.71 21.37 9.49
N HIS A 76 14.59 20.54 8.45
CA HIS A 76 15.34 20.68 7.19
C HIS A 76 14.61 21.51 6.13
N ALA A 77 13.52 22.18 6.48
CA ALA A 77 12.68 22.97 5.57
C ALA A 77 12.27 22.19 4.30
N MET A 78 12.08 20.88 4.43
CA MET A 78 11.68 20.01 3.33
C MET A 78 10.20 20.15 3.02
N LYS A 79 9.87 20.10 1.74
CA LYS A 79 8.50 20.07 1.23
C LYS A 79 7.96 18.64 1.25
N LEU A 80 6.64 18.51 1.29
CA LEU A 80 5.95 17.20 1.33
C LEU A 80 6.46 16.22 0.26
N HIS A 81 6.60 16.66 -1.00
CA HIS A 81 7.07 15.78 -2.08
C HIS A 81 8.47 15.20 -1.86
N GLN A 82 9.33 15.88 -1.09
CA GLN A 82 10.68 15.42 -0.77
C GLN A 82 10.71 14.36 0.33
N VAL A 83 9.59 14.20 1.07
CA VAL A 83 9.48 13.24 2.18
C VAL A 83 8.42 12.16 1.95
N ARG A 84 7.73 12.17 0.79
CA ARG A 84 6.70 11.18 0.43
C ARG A 84 7.16 9.72 0.56
N GLN A 85 8.43 9.45 0.28
CA GLN A 85 9.02 8.12 0.39
C GLN A 85 8.91 7.49 1.79
N TYR A 86 8.82 8.32 2.84
CA TYR A 86 8.65 7.85 4.22
C TYR A 86 7.23 7.40 4.54
N PHE A 87 6.24 7.86 3.77
CA PHE A 87 4.81 7.59 3.98
C PHE A 87 4.28 6.47 3.08
N ARG A 88 5.18 5.75 2.41
CA ARG A 88 4.81 4.67 1.50
C ARG A 88 4.18 3.50 2.25
N MET A 89 3.20 2.91 1.60
CA MET A 89 2.57 1.66 2.02
C MET A 89 2.83 0.61 0.94
N ASP A 90 2.72 -0.67 1.30
CA ASP A 90 2.74 -1.79 0.35
C ASP A 90 1.47 -2.63 0.51
N LEU A 91 0.84 -3.01 -0.60
CA LEU A 91 -0.21 -4.03 -0.66
C LEU A 91 0.42 -5.36 -1.08
N ARG A 92 0.00 -6.45 -0.44
CA ARG A 92 0.31 -7.83 -0.83
C ARG A 92 -0.92 -8.70 -0.81
N LEU A 93 -0.95 -9.69 -1.70
CA LEU A 93 -1.87 -10.81 -1.65
C LEU A 93 -1.03 -12.09 -1.60
N ASP A 94 -1.04 -12.76 -0.46
CA ASP A 94 -0.18 -13.91 -0.21
C ASP A 94 -1.00 -15.21 -0.09
N ASN A 95 -0.43 -16.33 -0.52
CA ASN A 95 -0.85 -17.66 -0.14
C ASN A 95 0.41 -18.49 0.11
N ASP A 96 0.79 -18.59 1.39
CA ASP A 96 2.01 -19.27 1.82
C ASP A 96 1.97 -20.78 1.51
N GLU A 97 0.79 -21.41 1.57
CA GLU A 97 0.64 -22.85 1.26
C GLU A 97 0.92 -23.14 -0.23
N ALA A 98 0.54 -22.19 -1.09
CA ALA A 98 0.75 -22.28 -2.52
C ALA A 98 2.06 -21.62 -2.98
N ASP A 99 2.84 -20.97 -2.10
CA ASP A 99 4.01 -20.16 -2.50
C ASP A 99 3.65 -19.13 -3.58
N ILE A 100 2.56 -18.40 -3.34
CA ILE A 100 2.08 -17.31 -4.20
C ILE A 100 2.20 -15.99 -3.44
N HIS A 101 2.88 -15.03 -4.06
CA HIS A 101 3.14 -13.71 -3.51
C HIS A 101 2.92 -12.65 -4.58
N LEU A 102 1.72 -12.07 -4.62
CA LEU A 102 1.41 -10.96 -5.52
C LEU A 102 1.74 -9.65 -4.82
N SER A 103 2.56 -8.82 -5.47
CA SER A 103 3.01 -7.55 -4.93
C SER A 103 2.71 -6.40 -5.88
N PHE A 104 2.42 -5.22 -5.33
CA PHE A 104 1.99 -4.06 -6.10
C PHE A 104 2.97 -2.90 -5.87
N PRO A 105 4.20 -2.98 -6.40
CA PRO A 105 5.29 -2.09 -6.01
C PRO A 105 5.05 -0.61 -6.33
N TRP A 106 4.15 -0.30 -7.27
CA TRP A 106 3.76 1.08 -7.62
C TRP A 106 2.57 1.61 -6.80
N TYR A 107 1.88 0.77 -6.04
CA TYR A 107 0.84 1.22 -5.10
C TYR A 107 1.49 1.66 -3.79
N ASP A 108 1.81 2.94 -3.69
CA ASP A 108 2.48 3.49 -2.53
C ASP A 108 1.58 4.29 -1.57
N THR A 109 0.30 4.42 -1.90
CA THR A 109 -0.73 5.05 -1.05
C THR A 109 -1.94 4.14 -0.85
N PHE A 110 -2.65 4.32 0.26
CA PHE A 110 -3.89 3.59 0.51
C PHE A 110 -4.94 3.84 -0.59
N SER A 111 -5.03 5.05 -1.16
CA SER A 111 -6.01 5.34 -2.22
C SER A 111 -5.75 4.52 -3.49
N ALA A 112 -4.49 4.34 -3.89
CA ALA A 112 -4.13 3.50 -5.04
C ALA A 112 -4.50 2.03 -4.78
N MET A 113 -4.18 1.53 -3.58
CA MET A 113 -4.53 0.17 -3.17
C MET A 113 -6.05 -0.03 -3.10
N ASP A 114 -6.78 0.93 -2.55
CA ASP A 114 -8.23 0.85 -2.37
C ASP A 114 -8.97 0.80 -3.71
N HIS A 115 -8.42 1.42 -4.76
CA HIS A 115 -8.96 1.33 -6.12
C HIS A 115 -8.98 -0.13 -6.61
N PHE A 116 -7.85 -0.84 -6.51
CA PHE A 116 -7.77 -2.27 -6.81
C PHE A 116 -8.67 -3.12 -5.90
N LEU A 117 -8.58 -2.91 -4.58
CA LEU A 117 -9.35 -3.68 -3.60
C LEU A 117 -10.86 -3.52 -3.78
N ALA A 118 -11.33 -2.31 -4.12
CA ALA A 118 -12.74 -2.02 -4.38
C ALA A 118 -13.23 -2.73 -5.66
N ALA A 119 -12.44 -2.69 -6.72
CA ALA A 119 -12.76 -3.35 -7.99
C ALA A 119 -12.90 -4.88 -7.80
N VAL A 120 -11.92 -5.50 -7.13
CA VAL A 120 -11.96 -6.93 -6.81
C VAL A 120 -13.13 -7.27 -5.89
N ALA A 121 -13.42 -6.39 -4.91
CA ALA A 121 -14.52 -6.59 -3.98
C ALA A 121 -15.92 -6.40 -4.59
N GLY A 122 -16.03 -5.71 -5.73
CA GLY A 122 -17.29 -5.48 -6.45
C GLY A 122 -17.97 -6.76 -6.95
N ASN A 123 -19.05 -6.62 -7.71
CA ASN A 123 -19.79 -7.77 -8.28
C ASN A 123 -19.74 -7.84 -9.80
N ASP A 124 -19.00 -6.93 -10.44
CA ASP A 124 -18.91 -6.81 -11.89
C ASP A 124 -18.31 -8.08 -12.52
N GLN A 125 -18.67 -8.37 -13.77
CA GLN A 125 -18.19 -9.52 -14.54
C GLN A 125 -17.32 -9.06 -15.70
N GLY A 126 -16.45 -9.94 -16.21
CA GLY A 126 -15.47 -9.61 -17.24
C GLY A 126 -14.19 -9.04 -16.62
N MET A 127 -13.54 -8.11 -17.31
CA MET A 127 -12.37 -7.42 -16.78
C MET A 127 -12.82 -6.44 -15.70
N VAL A 128 -12.46 -6.70 -14.46
CA VAL A 128 -12.84 -5.86 -13.31
C VAL A 128 -11.74 -4.88 -12.94
N TYR A 129 -10.50 -5.18 -13.31
CA TYR A 129 -9.36 -4.32 -13.07
C TYR A 129 -8.30 -4.50 -14.15
N ASP A 130 -7.67 -3.39 -14.53
CA ASP A 130 -6.54 -3.34 -15.44
C ASP A 130 -5.71 -2.10 -15.08
N ASP A 131 -4.44 -2.31 -14.81
CA ASP A 131 -3.50 -1.25 -14.49
C ASP A 131 -2.08 -1.66 -14.88
N GLN A 132 -1.32 -0.70 -15.39
CA GLN A 132 0.06 -0.89 -15.80
C GLN A 132 0.87 0.37 -15.47
N ASP A 133 1.93 0.20 -14.69
CA ASP A 133 2.87 1.27 -14.35
C ASP A 133 4.27 0.69 -14.05
N GLN A 134 5.30 1.50 -14.29
CA GLN A 134 6.70 1.18 -13.97
C GLN A 134 7.18 -0.20 -14.49
N GLY A 135 6.71 -0.60 -15.67
CA GLY A 135 7.06 -1.87 -16.31
C GLY A 135 6.36 -3.10 -15.72
N TRP A 136 5.36 -2.91 -14.87
CA TRP A 136 4.52 -3.99 -14.34
C TRP A 136 3.06 -3.76 -14.72
N ALA A 137 2.33 -4.85 -14.92
CA ALA A 137 0.89 -4.86 -15.17
C ALA A 137 0.19 -5.77 -14.17
N VAL A 138 -1.01 -5.36 -13.75
CA VAL A 138 -1.96 -6.18 -13.00
C VAL A 138 -3.29 -6.15 -13.72
N GLU A 139 -3.82 -7.34 -13.97
CA GLU A 139 -5.15 -7.53 -14.52
C GLU A 139 -5.96 -8.43 -13.60
N ALA A 140 -7.23 -8.09 -13.39
CA ALA A 140 -8.17 -8.95 -12.70
C ALA A 140 -9.45 -9.13 -13.51
N TRP A 141 -9.89 -10.38 -13.62
CA TRP A 141 -11.10 -10.77 -14.33
C TRP A 141 -12.02 -11.57 -13.41
N ALA A 142 -13.31 -11.29 -13.44
CA ALA A 142 -14.32 -12.06 -12.72
C ALA A 142 -15.24 -12.77 -13.70
N PHE A 143 -15.40 -14.08 -13.53
CA PHE A 143 -16.29 -14.89 -14.34
C PHE A 143 -16.87 -16.03 -13.51
N ASP A 144 -18.19 -16.11 -13.45
CA ASP A 144 -18.94 -17.22 -12.82
C ASP A 144 -18.46 -17.54 -11.39
N GLY A 145 -18.32 -16.50 -10.56
CA GLY A 145 -17.85 -16.62 -9.17
C GLY A 145 -16.35 -16.87 -9.00
N THR A 146 -15.61 -17.09 -10.08
CA THR A 146 -14.14 -17.19 -10.09
C THR A 146 -13.52 -15.84 -10.37
N LEU A 147 -12.48 -15.50 -9.62
CA LEU A 147 -11.60 -14.37 -9.89
C LEU A 147 -10.30 -14.91 -10.47
N TYR A 148 -9.83 -14.27 -11.54
CA TYR A 148 -8.51 -14.49 -12.12
C TYR A 148 -7.70 -13.23 -11.88
N ILE A 149 -6.50 -13.36 -11.33
CA ILE A 149 -5.57 -12.23 -11.13
C ILE A 149 -4.27 -12.61 -11.84
N ARG A 150 -3.75 -11.69 -12.65
CA ARG A 150 -2.44 -11.81 -13.29
C ARG A 150 -1.60 -10.60 -12.94
N GLN A 151 -0.41 -10.85 -12.44
CA GLN A 151 0.68 -9.87 -12.41
C GLN A 151 1.66 -10.25 -13.51
N SER A 152 2.09 -9.32 -14.35
CA SER A 152 3.07 -9.56 -15.42
C SER A 152 4.03 -8.40 -15.61
N ASN A 153 5.18 -8.67 -16.23
CA ASN A 153 6.12 -7.66 -16.67
C ASN A 153 6.04 -7.57 -18.21
N PRO A 154 5.19 -6.71 -18.78
CA PRO A 154 5.03 -6.61 -20.24
C PRO A 154 6.30 -6.14 -20.96
N ASP A 155 7.25 -5.55 -20.24
CA ASP A 155 8.52 -5.06 -20.78
C ASP A 155 9.62 -6.15 -20.78
N SER A 156 9.34 -7.35 -20.25
CA SER A 156 10.29 -8.46 -20.14
C SER A 156 9.67 -9.79 -20.58
N ASP A 157 10.21 -10.37 -21.65
CA ASP A 157 9.83 -11.72 -22.10
C ASP A 157 10.35 -12.83 -21.15
N ASP A 158 11.33 -12.52 -20.29
CA ASP A 158 11.97 -13.47 -19.36
C ASP A 158 11.25 -13.58 -18.01
N GLU A 159 10.32 -12.66 -17.71
CA GLU A 159 9.52 -12.65 -16.49
C GLU A 159 8.04 -12.75 -16.82
N PRO A 160 7.52 -13.96 -17.11
CA PRO A 160 6.15 -14.16 -17.61
C PRO A 160 5.06 -13.81 -16.58
N GLY A 161 5.45 -13.33 -15.39
CA GLY A 161 4.53 -12.99 -14.32
C GLY A 161 3.94 -14.20 -13.60
N GLN A 162 2.92 -13.96 -12.79
CA GLN A 162 2.15 -14.99 -12.10
C GLN A 162 0.66 -14.77 -12.37
N ALA A 163 -0.05 -15.86 -12.66
CA ALA A 163 -1.50 -15.85 -12.83
C ALA A 163 -2.14 -16.86 -11.88
N VAL A 164 -3.20 -16.45 -11.20
CA VAL A 164 -3.94 -17.28 -10.24
C VAL A 164 -5.43 -17.21 -10.49
N ALA A 165 -6.12 -18.29 -10.16
CA ALA A 165 -7.58 -18.39 -10.21
C ALA A 165 -8.09 -18.82 -8.83
N LEU A 166 -9.07 -18.11 -8.29
CA LEU A 166 -9.61 -18.38 -6.95
C LEU A 166 -11.09 -18.03 -6.82
N PRO A 167 -11.82 -18.62 -5.84
CA PRO A 167 -13.19 -18.20 -5.52
C PRO A 167 -13.23 -16.73 -5.10
N ARG A 168 -13.97 -15.89 -5.84
CA ARG A 168 -14.04 -14.44 -5.58
C ARG A 168 -14.58 -14.11 -4.20
N ALA A 169 -15.59 -14.87 -3.76
CA ALA A 169 -16.25 -14.68 -2.47
C ALA A 169 -15.27 -14.79 -1.28
N GLY A 170 -14.28 -15.69 -1.38
CA GLY A 170 -13.27 -15.88 -0.35
C GLY A 170 -12.39 -14.64 -0.18
N LEU A 171 -11.92 -14.06 -1.29
CA LEU A 171 -11.13 -12.83 -1.25
C LEU A 171 -11.97 -11.62 -0.84
N GLN A 172 -13.20 -11.49 -1.35
CA GLN A 172 -14.15 -10.42 -0.95
C GLN A 172 -14.33 -10.34 0.57
N ALA A 173 -14.52 -11.49 1.23
CA ALA A 173 -14.72 -11.56 2.67
C ALA A 173 -13.50 -11.07 3.47
N ARG A 174 -12.29 -11.18 2.92
CA ARG A 174 -11.03 -10.74 3.55
C ARG A 174 -10.69 -9.28 3.24
N ILE A 175 -11.09 -8.78 2.07
CA ILE A 175 -10.85 -7.38 1.67
C ILE A 175 -11.62 -6.41 2.56
N ALA A 176 -12.89 -6.68 2.88
CA ALA A 176 -13.72 -5.76 3.66
C ALA A 176 -13.10 -5.37 5.03
N PRO A 177 -12.70 -6.32 5.91
CA PRO A 177 -12.07 -5.97 7.18
C PRO A 177 -10.69 -5.32 7.01
N LEU A 178 -9.91 -5.69 5.98
CA LEU A 178 -8.65 -5.02 5.66
C LEU A 178 -8.86 -3.54 5.33
N ARG A 179 -9.82 -3.24 4.44
CA ARG A 179 -10.14 -1.86 4.03
C ARG A 179 -10.62 -1.03 5.21
N GLU A 180 -11.53 -1.57 6.01
CA GLU A 180 -12.05 -0.88 7.19
C GLU A 180 -10.95 -0.58 8.21
N ARG A 181 -10.11 -1.59 8.52
CA ARG A 181 -8.98 -1.43 9.43
C ARG A 181 -8.01 -0.37 8.93
N THR A 182 -7.64 -0.43 7.66
CA THR A 182 -6.68 0.51 7.06
C THR A 182 -7.25 1.92 7.07
N ALA A 183 -8.52 2.11 6.69
CA ALA A 183 -9.18 3.41 6.74
C ALA A 183 -9.20 4.01 8.17
N LYS A 184 -9.47 3.18 9.20
CA LYS A 184 -9.41 3.61 10.61
C LYS A 184 -8.00 4.04 11.02
N LEU A 185 -6.98 3.31 10.61
CA LEU A 185 -5.58 3.67 10.86
C LEU A 185 -5.20 4.99 10.17
N MET A 186 -5.56 5.14 8.90
CA MET A 186 -5.32 6.38 8.15
C MET A 186 -6.04 7.58 8.80
N ALA A 187 -7.29 7.40 9.24
CA ALA A 187 -8.03 8.45 9.95
C ALA A 187 -7.37 8.83 11.29
N TYR A 188 -6.86 7.84 12.04
CA TYR A 188 -6.12 8.09 13.27
C TYR A 188 -4.84 8.89 12.99
N LEU A 189 -4.03 8.46 12.02
CA LEU A 189 -2.78 9.14 11.66
C LEU A 189 -3.02 10.56 11.14
N ALA A 190 -4.07 10.77 10.34
CA ALA A 190 -4.48 12.10 9.87
C ALA A 190 -4.92 13.01 11.02
N LYS A 191 -5.60 12.47 12.04
CA LYS A 191 -5.99 13.22 13.23
C LYS A 191 -4.77 13.68 14.04
N GLU A 192 -3.79 12.81 14.23
CA GLU A 192 -2.61 13.10 15.06
C GLU A 192 -1.57 13.99 14.35
N LEU A 193 -1.44 13.88 13.02
CA LEU A 193 -0.35 14.51 12.25
C LEU A 193 -0.82 15.59 11.28
N GLY A 194 -2.13 15.69 11.07
CA GLY A 194 -2.76 16.55 10.07
C GLY A 194 -3.06 15.81 8.75
N PRO A 195 -4.11 16.22 8.02
CA PRO A 195 -4.58 15.53 6.81
C PRO A 195 -3.57 15.59 5.65
N ASP A 196 -2.84 16.70 5.52
CA ASP A 196 -1.96 16.97 4.35
C ASP A 196 -0.76 16.02 4.28
N VAL A 197 -0.34 15.45 5.41
CA VAL A 197 0.79 14.52 5.48
C VAL A 197 0.46 13.17 4.83
N TRP A 198 -0.83 12.79 4.80
CA TRP A 198 -1.29 11.46 4.42
C TRP A 198 -2.09 11.43 3.13
N LEU A 199 -2.78 12.53 2.80
CA LEU A 199 -3.74 12.59 1.70
C LEU A 199 -3.14 13.20 0.41
N GLY A 200 -1.83 13.45 0.38
CA GLY A 200 -1.18 14.07 -0.77
C GLY A 200 -1.60 15.52 -1.03
N GLY A 201 -2.26 16.17 -0.05
CA GLY A 201 -2.71 17.55 -0.13
C GLY A 201 -1.54 18.53 -0.20
N GLU A 202 -1.59 19.43 -1.18
CA GLU A 202 -0.70 20.59 -1.20
C GLU A 202 -0.94 21.41 0.07
N VAL A 203 0.09 21.56 0.90
CA VAL A 203 0.09 22.54 1.99
C VAL A 203 -0.11 23.89 1.31
N GLN A 204 -1.31 24.46 1.40
CA GLN A 204 -1.49 25.88 1.13
C GLN A 204 -0.56 26.60 2.10
N SER A 205 0.46 27.25 1.54
CA SER A 205 1.25 28.23 2.26
C SER A 205 0.28 29.23 2.86
N ALA A 206 0.15 29.21 4.18
CA ALA A 206 -0.47 30.31 4.91
C ALA A 206 0.37 31.56 4.57
N GLY A 207 -0.13 32.35 3.62
CA GLY A 207 0.43 33.65 3.32
C GLY A 207 0.32 34.53 4.57
N PRO A 208 1.36 35.30 4.93
CA PRO A 208 1.18 36.39 5.86
C PRO A 208 0.36 37.49 5.16
N PHE A 209 -0.16 38.41 5.97
CA PHE A 209 -0.95 39.60 5.61
C PHE A 209 -2.47 39.41 5.63
N ASP A 210 -3.05 39.64 6.81
CA ASP A 210 -3.84 40.87 6.95
C ASP A 210 -3.78 41.44 8.37
N GLN A 211 -2.92 42.45 8.55
CA GLN A 211 -3.03 43.44 9.61
C GLN A 211 -2.78 44.82 8.96
N ARG A 212 -3.87 45.49 8.60
CA ARG A 212 -4.21 46.91 8.83
C ARG A 212 -4.96 47.53 7.66
#